data_AF-A0A2E4JGG1-F1
#
_entry.id   AF-A0A2E4JGG1-F1
#
_cell.length_a   1.000
_cell.length_b   1.000
_cell.length_c   1.000
_cell.angle_alpha   90.00
_cell.angle_beta   90.00
_cell.angle_gamma   90.00
#
_symmetry.space_group_name_H-M   'P 1'
#
loop_
_entity.id
_entity.type
_entity.pdbx_description
1 polymer ?
#
loop_
_entity_poly.entity_id
_entity_poly.type
_entity_poly.pdbx_seq_one_letter_code
_entity_poly.pdbx_strand_id
1 'polypeptide(L)'
;MGLSFVVLFGVFTILGDGVVARADGAVKAVPTFAKDIAPILYENCTSCHRPGDIAPMSLITYRDTRPWARAIKDTVLAGEMPP
;
A
#
# COMPACT_ATOMS: atom_id res chain seq x y z
N MET A 1 -34.18 -43.27 -29.54
CA MET A 1 -34.86 -41.97 -29.41
C MET A 1 -33.91 -41.03 -28.69
N GLY A 2 -33.50 -39.92 -29.30
CA GLY A 2 -32.75 -38.89 -28.59
C GLY A 2 -31.29 -38.68 -29.02
N LEU A 3 -30.98 -38.85 -30.30
CA LEU A 3 -29.88 -38.14 -30.99
C LEU A 3 -30.07 -36.59 -30.97
N SER A 4 -30.67 -36.03 -29.92
CA SER A 4 -31.12 -34.63 -29.82
C SER A 4 -30.47 -33.85 -28.68
N PHE A 5 -29.58 -34.44 -27.88
CA PHE A 5 -28.87 -33.69 -26.82
C PHE A 5 -27.52 -33.08 -27.25
N VAL A 6 -27.14 -33.24 -28.53
CA VAL A 6 -25.85 -32.76 -29.04
C VAL A 6 -25.97 -31.41 -29.78
N VAL A 7 -27.15 -30.78 -29.83
CA VAL A 7 -27.40 -29.61 -30.71
C VAL A 7 -27.61 -28.27 -29.97
N LEU A 8 -27.61 -28.19 -28.64
CA LEU A 8 -27.98 -26.94 -27.93
C LEU A 8 -26.92 -26.28 -27.02
N PHE A 9 -25.71 -26.82 -26.93
CA PHE A 9 -24.57 -26.08 -26.36
C PHE A 9 -23.42 -25.93 -27.36
N GLY A 10 -23.79 -25.95 -28.65
CA GLY A 10 -22.92 -25.51 -29.72
C GLY A 10 -22.61 -24.03 -29.55
N VAL A 11 -21.34 -23.74 -29.31
CA VAL A 11 -20.66 -22.61 -29.96
C VAL A 11 -21.28 -21.25 -29.62
N PHE A 12 -21.06 -20.78 -28.38
CA PHE A 12 -21.02 -19.34 -28.13
C PHE A 12 -19.63 -18.81 -28.54
N THR A 13 -19.36 -18.85 -29.84
CA THR A 13 -18.35 -17.98 -30.46
C THR A 13 -18.91 -16.57 -30.49
N ILE A 14 -18.62 -15.79 -29.46
CA ILE A 14 -18.48 -14.33 -29.63
C ILE A 14 -17.02 -14.01 -29.39
N LEU A 15 -16.31 -13.95 -30.51
CA LEU A 15 -15.10 -13.18 -30.68
C LEU A 15 -15.37 -11.74 -30.25
N GLY A 16 -14.46 -11.19 -29.44
CA GLY A 16 -13.99 -9.82 -29.59
C GLY A 16 -14.93 -8.71 -29.15
N ASP A 17 -14.97 -8.45 -27.85
CA ASP A 17 -15.03 -7.08 -27.35
C ASP A 17 -13.70 -6.79 -26.66
N GLY A 18 -12.93 -5.87 -27.27
CA GLY A 18 -11.58 -5.54 -26.84
C GLY A 18 -11.58 -5.07 -25.39
N VAL A 19 -10.79 -5.75 -24.56
CA VAL A 19 -10.26 -5.14 -23.34
C VAL A 19 -9.39 -3.98 -23.80
N VAL A 20 -9.99 -2.79 -23.85
CA VAL A 20 -9.23 -1.55 -23.83
C VAL A 20 -8.57 -1.52 -22.46
N ALA A 21 -7.32 -1.97 -22.40
CA ALA A 21 -6.46 -1.70 -21.26
C ALA A 21 -6.38 -0.18 -21.14
N ARG A 22 -7.18 0.38 -20.23
CA ARG A 22 -7.04 1.76 -19.81
C ARG A 22 -5.69 1.81 -19.12
N ALA A 23 -4.69 2.35 -19.81
CA ALA A 23 -3.52 2.87 -19.16
C ALA A 23 -3.99 4.07 -18.34
N ASP A 24 -4.50 3.80 -17.15
CA ASP A 24 -4.75 4.83 -16.16
C ASP A 24 -3.37 5.39 -15.85
N GLY A 25 -3.03 6.50 -16.53
CA GLY A 25 -1.97 7.41 -16.14
C GLY A 25 -2.36 8.02 -14.81
N ALA A 26 -2.37 7.21 -13.76
CA ALA A 26 -2.67 7.63 -12.42
C ALA A 26 -1.55 8.59 -12.03
N VAL A 27 -1.89 9.88 -11.95
CA VAL A 27 -1.06 10.86 -11.26
C VAL A 27 -0.84 10.27 -9.87
N LYS A 28 0.40 9.85 -9.58
CA LYS A 28 0.73 9.26 -8.30
C LYS A 28 0.49 10.34 -7.25
N ALA A 29 -0.59 10.18 -6.48
CA ALA A 29 -0.96 11.16 -5.47
C ALA A 29 0.23 11.37 -4.52
N VAL A 30 0.51 12.64 -4.21
CA VAL A 30 1.59 12.97 -3.26
C VAL A 30 1.20 12.41 -1.90
N PRO A 31 2.02 11.54 -1.29
CA PRO A 31 1.73 11.01 0.03
C PRO A 31 1.60 12.12 1.06
N THR A 32 0.62 11.98 1.94
CA THR A 32 0.38 12.89 3.05
C THR A 32 0.69 12.22 4.37
N PHE A 33 1.11 13.00 5.37
CA PHE A 33 1.48 12.44 6.66
C PHE A 33 0.33 11.64 7.29
N ALA A 34 -0.85 12.24 7.40
CA ALA A 34 -1.97 11.62 8.11
C ALA A 34 -2.49 10.35 7.42
N LYS A 35 -2.58 10.35 6.08
CA LYS A 35 -3.16 9.22 5.34
C LYS A 35 -2.16 8.09 5.11
N ASP A 36 -0.94 8.43 4.72
CA ASP A 36 -0.03 7.46 4.11
C ASP A 36 1.17 7.12 5.00
N ILE A 37 1.58 8.04 5.89
CA ILE A 37 2.80 7.86 6.72
C ILE A 37 2.45 7.44 8.14
N ALA A 38 1.49 8.13 8.75
CA ALA A 38 1.11 7.91 10.14
C ALA A 38 0.73 6.45 10.43
N PRO A 39 -0.09 5.75 9.60
CA PRO A 39 -0.42 4.34 9.85
C PRO A 39 0.82 3.44 9.96
N ILE A 40 1.82 3.64 9.08
CA ILE A 40 3.07 2.87 9.06
C ILE A 40 3.85 3.08 10.36
N LEU A 41 3.96 4.35 10.81
CA LEU A 41 4.66 4.68 12.04
C LEU A 41 3.92 4.12 13.27
N TYR A 42 2.59 4.23 13.31
CA TYR A 42 1.80 3.70 14.42
C TYR A 42 1.95 2.19 14.56
N GLU A 43 1.92 1.46 13.45
CA GLU A 43 2.04 0.01 13.42
C GLU A 43 3.44 -0.49 13.81
N ASN A 44 4.50 0.15 13.28
CA ASN A 44 5.85 -0.42 13.37
C ASN A 44 6.78 0.31 14.35
N CYS A 45 6.52 1.59 14.65
CA CYS A 45 7.49 2.45 15.33
C CYS A 45 6.98 2.97 16.68
N THR A 46 5.67 3.26 16.81
CA THR A 46 5.18 3.97 18.00
C THR A 46 5.21 3.14 19.27
N SER A 47 5.40 1.82 19.23
CA SER A 47 5.57 1.02 20.46
C SER A 47 6.75 1.49 21.31
N CYS A 48 7.81 2.02 20.67
CA CYS A 48 8.99 2.58 21.35
C CYS A 48 9.08 4.10 21.22
N HIS A 49 8.56 4.67 20.14
CA HIS A 49 8.68 6.09 19.78
C HIS A 49 7.48 6.95 20.21
N ARG A 50 7.05 6.77 21.45
CA ARG A 50 6.00 7.56 22.11
C ARG A 50 6.61 8.46 23.19
N PRO A 51 5.99 9.59 23.52
CA PRO A 51 6.46 10.43 24.62
C PRO A 51 6.51 9.62 25.93
N GLY A 52 7.67 9.58 26.57
CA GLY A 52 7.89 8.87 27.83
C GLY A 52 8.26 7.39 27.70
N ASP A 53 8.32 6.86 26.47
CA ASP A 53 8.82 5.50 26.21
C ASP A 53 10.35 5.49 25.97
N ILE A 54 10.89 4.30 25.67
CA ILE A 54 12.33 4.04 25.60
C ILE A 54 13.07 4.85 24.52
N ALA A 55 12.40 5.22 23.42
CA ALA A 55 13.05 5.94 22.34
C ALA A 55 12.96 7.47 22.58
N PRO A 56 14.06 8.23 22.38
CA PRO A 56 14.18 9.62 22.86
C PRO A 56 13.35 10.67 22.11
N MET A 57 12.60 10.28 21.08
CA MET A 57 11.76 11.16 20.27
C MET A 57 10.42 10.53 19.94
N SER A 58 9.43 11.38 19.72
CA SER A 58 8.07 10.96 19.36
C SER A 58 7.89 10.91 17.85
N LEU A 59 7.24 9.84 17.37
CA LEU A 59 6.85 9.69 15.97
C LEU A 59 5.32 9.76 15.76
N ILE A 60 4.59 10.31 16.73
CA ILE A 60 3.12 10.37 16.73
C ILE A 60 2.60 11.53 15.88
N THR A 61 3.22 12.70 15.96
CA THR A 61 2.76 13.91 15.25
C THR A 61 3.71 14.26 14.12
N TYR A 62 3.16 14.87 13.05
CA TYR A 62 3.99 15.34 11.93
C TYR A 62 5.12 16.27 12.38
N ARG A 63 4.82 17.17 13.32
CA ARG A 63 5.78 18.18 13.80
C ARG A 63 6.97 17.51 14.49
N ASP A 64 6.72 16.44 15.24
CA ASP A 64 7.75 15.73 15.99
C ASP A 64 8.52 14.77 15.08
N THR A 65 7.84 14.10 14.13
CA THR A 65 8.45 13.16 13.17
C THR A 65 9.32 13.85 12.12
N ARG A 66 8.86 14.98 11.56
CA ARG A 66 9.45 15.59 10.35
C ARG A 66 10.94 15.94 10.46
N PRO A 67 11.47 16.45 11.58
CA PRO A 67 12.91 16.67 11.74
C PRO A 67 13.76 15.40 11.58
N TRP A 68 13.21 14.24 11.90
CA TRP A 68 13.91 12.95 11.88
C TRP A 68 13.78 12.19 10.56
N ALA A 69 13.04 12.72 9.57
CA ALA A 69 12.72 11.98 8.35
C ALA A 69 13.94 11.40 7.61
N ARG A 70 15.08 12.13 7.59
CA ARG A 70 16.32 11.64 6.98
C ARG A 70 16.94 10.51 7.81
N ALA A 71 17.04 10.68 9.13
CA ALA A 71 17.58 9.66 10.03
C ALA A 71 16.75 8.38 10.00
N ILE A 72 15.41 8.49 10.04
CA ILE A 72 14.49 7.35 9.91
C ILE A 72 14.78 6.57 8.62
N LYS A 73 14.92 7.27 7.48
CA LYS A 73 15.22 6.62 6.20
C LYS A 73 16.55 5.87 6.28
N ASP A 74 17.61 6.51 6.77
CA ASP A 74 18.95 5.94 6.76
C ASP A 74 19.04 4.72 7.70
N THR A 75 18.47 4.80 8.92
CA THR A 75 18.43 3.70 9.91
C THR A 75 17.55 2.53 9.46
N VAL A 76 16.39 2.80 8.83
CA VAL A 76 15.52 1.75 8.28
C VAL A 76 16.21 1.02 7.12
N LEU A 77 16.89 1.76 6.24
CA LEU A 77 17.64 1.14 5.14
C LEU A 77 18.84 0.33 5.62
N ALA A 78 19.44 0.71 6.75
CA ALA A 78 20.50 -0.05 7.41
C ALA A 78 19.98 -1.30 8.15
N GLY A 79 18.66 -1.43 8.35
CA GLY A 79 18.05 -2.51 9.12
C GLY A 79 18.30 -2.41 10.63
N GLU A 80 18.70 -1.24 11.12
CA GLU A 80 18.91 -0.98 12.55
C GLU A 80 17.58 -0.77 13.29
N MET A 81 16.55 -0.31 12.58
CA MET A 81 15.19 -0.11 13.08
C MET A 81 14.16 -0.52 12.02
N PRO A 82 13.03 -1.12 12.41
CA PRO A 82 12.73 -1.63 13.75
C PRO A 82 13.62 -2.85 14.09
N PRO A 83 14.15 -2.98 15.33
CA PRO A 83 14.97 -4.13 15.75
C PRO A 83 14.16 -5.43 15.89
#